data_AF-A0A8T4IJH8-F1
#
_entry.id   AF-A0A8T4IJH8-F1
#
_cell.length_a   1.000
_cell.length_b   1.000
_cell.length_c   1.000
_cell.angle_alpha   90.00
_cell.angle_beta   90.00
_cell.angle_gamma   90.00
#
_symmetry.space_group_name_H-M   'P 1'
#
loop_
_entity.id
_entity.type
_entity.pdbx_description
1 polymer ?
#
loop_
_entity_poly.entity_id
_entity_poly.type
_entity_poly.pdbx_seq_one_letter_code
_entity_poly.pdbx_strand_id
1 'polypeptide(L)'
;MARSAGIDPKRFRAVLRQANISWHPHNGRWEALRDSAEHRDMLQVLEFLTTTQRPEVTGHRGKSERRSTQREDSDEAWIVDLCDEVLGEQSLRQHRFAFLTGDRGPTGRATRLPVDAYYPSRQLVVEFHEIQHSQSVAHFDKRQTVSGVSRGEQRRRYDELRRAVLPMHGIDLVILDYSEFEHGSVGRLKRTDKDRRVIEDRLRDYIKP
;
A
#
# COMPACT_ATOMS: atom_id res chain seq x y z
N MET A 1 -11.16 -24.88 -18.99
CA MET A 1 -11.63 -23.57 -19.45
C MET A 1 -10.47 -22.62 -19.77
N ALA A 2 -9.63 -22.17 -18.82
CA ALA A 2 -8.52 -21.25 -19.12
C ALA A 2 -7.45 -21.83 -20.06
N ARG A 3 -6.91 -23.03 -19.75
CA ARG A 3 -5.90 -23.70 -20.60
C ARG A 3 -6.42 -24.01 -22.00
N SER A 4 -7.69 -24.43 -22.11
CA SER A 4 -8.35 -24.72 -23.38
C SER A 4 -8.61 -23.47 -24.22
N ALA A 5 -8.59 -22.29 -23.62
CA ALA A 5 -8.72 -20.98 -24.30
C ALA A 5 -7.36 -20.28 -24.48
N GLY A 6 -6.24 -20.97 -24.28
CA GLY A 6 -4.89 -20.41 -24.43
C GLY A 6 -4.50 -19.38 -23.36
N ILE A 7 -5.26 -19.24 -22.28
CA ILE A 7 -5.01 -18.25 -21.21
C ILE A 7 -4.29 -18.91 -20.03
N ASP A 8 -3.27 -18.23 -19.50
CA ASP A 8 -2.58 -18.65 -18.26
C ASP A 8 -3.59 -18.79 -17.10
N PRO A 9 -3.73 -20.00 -16.51
CA PRO A 9 -4.63 -20.23 -15.38
C PRO A 9 -4.33 -19.37 -14.15
N LYS A 10 -3.11 -18.85 -13.96
CA LYS A 10 -2.82 -17.90 -12.88
C LYS A 10 -3.44 -16.55 -13.17
N ARG A 11 -3.32 -16.04 -14.40
CA ARG A 11 -3.92 -14.78 -14.85
C ARG A 11 -5.45 -14.84 -14.79
N PHE A 12 -6.05 -15.92 -15.26
CA PHE A 12 -7.50 -16.14 -15.18
C PHE A 12 -8.01 -16.08 -13.73
N ARG A 13 -7.34 -16.78 -12.80
CA ARG A 13 -7.67 -16.76 -11.37
C ARG A 13 -7.43 -15.40 -10.71
N ALA A 14 -6.48 -14.61 -11.19
CA ALA A 14 -6.26 -13.25 -10.68
C ALA A 14 -7.42 -12.33 -11.05
N VAL A 15 -7.91 -12.40 -12.28
CA VAL A 15 -9.06 -11.58 -12.73
C VAL A 15 -10.36 -12.04 -12.10
N LEU A 16 -10.59 -13.35 -11.94
CA LEU A 16 -11.76 -13.86 -11.20
C LEU A 16 -11.81 -13.34 -9.75
N ARG A 17 -10.65 -13.19 -9.08
CA ARG A 17 -10.59 -12.59 -7.73
C ARG A 17 -10.89 -11.09 -7.73
N GLN A 18 -10.57 -10.38 -8.80
CA GLN A 18 -10.87 -8.95 -8.95
C GLN A 18 -12.33 -8.69 -9.32
N ALA A 19 -12.99 -9.64 -9.99
CA ALA A 19 -14.39 -9.56 -10.38
C ALA A 19 -15.40 -9.67 -9.21
N ASN A 20 -14.91 -9.73 -7.96
CA ASN A 20 -15.72 -9.71 -6.72
C ASN A 20 -16.92 -10.67 -6.73
N ILE A 21 -16.67 -11.90 -7.17
CA ILE A 21 -17.68 -12.94 -7.35
C ILE A 21 -18.11 -13.50 -5.98
N SER A 22 -19.40 -13.37 -5.64
CA SER A 22 -19.94 -13.66 -4.30
C SER A 22 -20.09 -15.13 -3.96
N TRP A 23 -20.11 -16.02 -4.96
CA TRP A 23 -20.30 -17.47 -4.77
C TRP A 23 -18.99 -18.25 -4.58
N HIS A 24 -17.82 -17.60 -4.72
CA HIS A 24 -16.53 -18.27 -4.55
C HIS A 24 -16.04 -18.17 -3.08
N PRO A 25 -15.90 -19.30 -2.35
CA PRO A 25 -15.40 -19.26 -0.99
C PRO A 25 -13.89 -18.99 -0.94
N HIS A 26 -13.44 -18.31 0.11
CA HIS A 26 -12.02 -18.00 0.30
C HIS A 26 -11.16 -19.28 0.33
N ASN A 27 -10.15 -19.36 -0.55
CA ASN A 27 -9.31 -20.54 -0.83
C ASN A 27 -10.04 -21.77 -1.43
N GLY A 28 -11.30 -21.63 -1.83
CA GLY A 28 -12.02 -22.66 -2.56
C GLY A 28 -11.42 -22.94 -3.93
N ARG A 29 -11.67 -24.14 -4.45
CA ARG A 29 -11.33 -24.46 -5.84
C ARG A 29 -12.21 -23.62 -6.77
N TRP A 30 -11.63 -23.14 -7.87
CA TRP A 30 -12.38 -22.43 -8.92
C TRP A 30 -13.09 -23.46 -9.80
N GLU A 31 -14.09 -24.10 -9.22
CA GLU A 31 -14.91 -25.15 -9.80
C GLU A 31 -16.36 -24.67 -9.80
N ALA A 32 -17.02 -24.77 -10.94
CA ALA A 32 -18.42 -24.43 -11.12
C ALA A 32 -19.09 -25.57 -11.89
N LEU A 33 -20.35 -25.86 -11.57
CA LEU A 33 -21.13 -26.82 -12.33
C LEU A 33 -21.36 -26.27 -13.74
N ARG A 34 -21.17 -27.10 -14.77
CA ARG A 34 -21.36 -26.67 -16.16
C ARG A 34 -22.79 -26.14 -16.34
N ASP A 35 -22.89 -25.02 -17.04
CA ASP A 35 -24.14 -24.27 -17.36
C ASP A 35 -24.86 -23.63 -16.17
N SER A 36 -24.23 -23.61 -14.99
CA SER A 36 -24.73 -22.85 -13.85
C SER A 36 -24.50 -21.33 -14.01
N ALA A 37 -25.08 -20.54 -13.11
CA ALA A 37 -24.83 -19.09 -13.07
C ALA A 37 -23.33 -18.80 -12.83
N GLU A 38 -22.71 -19.58 -11.97
CA GLU A 38 -21.29 -19.55 -11.64
C GLU A 38 -20.40 -19.84 -12.87
N HIS A 39 -20.81 -20.82 -13.70
CA HIS A 39 -20.12 -21.11 -14.95
C HIS A 39 -20.24 -19.97 -15.97
N ARG A 40 -21.38 -19.27 -16.01
CA ARG A 40 -21.58 -18.09 -16.88
C ARG A 40 -20.70 -16.91 -16.47
N ASP A 41 -20.55 -16.64 -15.18
CA ASP A 41 -19.65 -15.59 -14.68
C ASP A 41 -18.18 -15.90 -15.04
N MET A 42 -17.77 -17.16 -14.93
CA MET A 42 -16.42 -17.59 -15.34
C MET A 42 -16.19 -17.44 -16.86
N LEU A 43 -17.23 -17.66 -17.68
CA LEU A 43 -17.16 -17.48 -19.13
C LEU A 43 -17.03 -16.00 -19.52
N GLN A 44 -17.75 -15.08 -18.86
CA GLN A 44 -17.64 -13.63 -19.13
C GLN A 44 -16.22 -13.11 -18.85
N VAL A 45 -15.60 -13.55 -17.75
CA VAL A 45 -14.21 -13.19 -17.42
C VAL A 45 -13.23 -13.78 -18.43
N LEU A 46 -13.51 -14.98 -18.94
CA LEU A 46 -12.69 -15.59 -19.98
C LEU A 46 -12.81 -14.82 -21.31
N GLU A 47 -14.03 -14.48 -21.71
CA GLU A 47 -14.33 -13.71 -22.92
C GLU A 47 -13.63 -12.34 -22.89
N PHE A 48 -13.73 -11.62 -21.78
CA PHE A 48 -13.00 -10.38 -21.55
C PHE A 48 -11.49 -10.55 -21.80
N LEU A 49 -10.88 -11.59 -21.23
CA LEU A 49 -9.44 -11.86 -21.40
C LEU A 49 -9.02 -12.29 -22.81
N THR A 50 -9.95 -12.87 -23.59
CA THR A 50 -9.71 -13.21 -25.00
C THR A 50 -9.93 -12.02 -25.93
N THR A 51 -10.88 -11.13 -25.62
CA THR A 51 -11.19 -9.96 -26.45
C THR A 51 -10.10 -8.88 -26.34
N THR A 52 -9.47 -8.72 -25.17
CA THR A 52 -8.32 -7.80 -24.98
C THR A 52 -7.02 -8.28 -25.65
N GLN A 53 -7.02 -9.42 -26.35
CA GLN A 53 -5.87 -9.94 -27.09
C GLN A 53 -5.97 -9.82 -28.61
N ARG A 54 -7.04 -9.24 -29.18
CA ARG A 54 -7.06 -8.88 -30.60
C ARG A 54 -6.47 -7.47 -30.78
N PRO A 55 -5.33 -7.31 -31.47
CA PRO A 55 -4.80 -5.99 -31.77
C PRO A 55 -5.59 -5.38 -32.93
N GLU A 56 -6.25 -4.24 -32.69
CA GLU A 56 -6.57 -3.30 -33.76
C GLU A 56 -5.28 -2.57 -34.16
N VAL A 57 -4.99 -2.62 -35.44
CA VAL A 57 -3.75 -2.14 -36.08
C VAL A 57 -3.85 -0.64 -36.29
N THR A 58 -2.85 0.13 -35.82
CA THR A 58 -2.10 1.13 -36.59
C THR A 58 -1.09 1.82 -35.67
N GLY A 59 0.16 1.91 -36.13
CA GLY A 59 1.30 2.27 -35.30
C GLY A 59 1.50 3.78 -35.12
N HIS A 60 2.19 4.13 -34.04
CA HIS A 60 3.20 5.18 -34.05
C HIS A 60 4.31 4.87 -33.04
N ARG A 61 5.53 5.12 -33.50
CA ARG A 61 6.82 4.97 -32.81
C ARG A 61 6.95 6.09 -31.77
N GLY A 62 7.19 5.74 -30.51
CA GLY A 62 7.46 6.72 -29.45
C GLY A 62 7.71 6.04 -28.11
N LYS A 63 8.80 6.42 -27.44
CA LYS A 63 9.31 5.90 -26.16
C LYS A 63 8.20 5.69 -25.12
N SER A 64 8.22 4.58 -24.37
CA SER A 64 7.31 4.38 -23.23
C SER A 64 8.09 4.40 -21.91
N GLU A 65 8.44 5.62 -21.51
CA GLU A 65 8.42 6.01 -20.09
C GLU A 65 6.95 5.96 -19.64
N ARG A 66 6.53 4.81 -19.12
CA ARG A 66 5.32 4.70 -18.31
C ARG A 66 5.58 3.72 -17.18
N ARG A 67 6.32 4.16 -16.17
CA ARG A 67 6.20 3.61 -14.83
C ARG A 67 5.70 4.70 -13.89
N SER A 68 4.46 4.47 -13.43
CA SER A 68 3.86 4.95 -12.18
C SER A 68 3.55 6.44 -11.98
N THR A 69 2.71 7.03 -12.82
CA THR A 69 1.98 8.29 -12.53
C THR A 69 0.75 8.09 -11.62
N GLN A 70 0.77 7.15 -10.68
CA GLN A 70 -0.33 6.95 -9.71
C GLN A 70 0.06 7.15 -8.25
N ARG A 71 1.34 7.43 -7.94
CA ARG A 71 1.79 7.73 -6.57
C ARG A 71 2.11 9.20 -6.32
N GLU A 72 2.16 10.02 -7.36
CA GLU A 72 2.53 11.44 -7.29
C GLU A 72 1.45 12.33 -6.63
N ASP A 73 0.38 11.73 -6.07
CA ASP A 73 -0.74 12.49 -5.53
C ASP A 73 -1.23 12.03 -4.14
N SER A 74 -0.48 11.17 -3.43
CA SER A 74 -0.75 10.91 -2.00
C SER A 74 -0.10 11.95 -1.11
N ASP A 75 -0.73 12.22 0.04
CA ASP A 75 -0.19 13.16 1.01
C ASP A 75 1.08 12.60 1.69
N GLU A 76 1.14 11.27 1.88
CA GLU A 76 2.39 10.57 2.24
C GLU A 76 3.54 10.92 1.27
N ALA A 77 3.32 10.84 -0.05
CA ALA A 77 4.38 11.13 -1.02
C ALA A 77 4.82 12.60 -0.93
N TRP A 78 3.87 13.54 -0.86
CA TRP A 78 4.15 14.97 -0.71
C TRP A 78 4.99 15.28 0.52
N ILE A 79 4.62 14.73 1.68
CA ILE A 79 5.33 14.97 2.94
C ILE A 79 6.73 14.38 2.89
N VAL A 80 6.88 13.15 2.38
CA VAL A 80 8.21 12.53 2.33
C VAL A 80 9.11 13.25 1.30
N ASP A 81 8.57 13.70 0.18
CA ASP A 81 9.34 14.50 -0.80
C ASP A 81 9.85 15.79 -0.14
N LEU A 82 9.01 16.51 0.62
CA LEU A 82 9.45 17.67 1.40
C LEU A 82 10.49 17.33 2.47
N CYS A 83 10.37 16.18 3.13
CA CYS A 83 11.38 15.71 4.09
C CYS A 83 12.74 15.48 3.41
N ASP A 84 12.75 14.88 2.22
CA ASP A 84 13.98 14.66 1.45
C ASP A 84 14.64 15.99 1.07
N GLU A 85 13.85 16.99 0.68
CA GLU A 85 14.34 18.34 0.38
C GLU A 85 14.94 19.03 1.61
N VAL A 86 14.22 19.00 2.75
CA VAL A 86 14.67 19.62 4.01
C VAL A 86 15.94 18.94 4.55
N LEU A 87 16.02 17.62 4.46
CA LEU A 87 17.18 16.86 4.92
C LEU A 87 18.33 16.84 3.90
N GLY A 88 18.11 17.26 2.65
CA GLY A 88 19.09 17.21 1.58
C GLY A 88 19.54 15.79 1.22
N GLU A 89 18.69 14.78 1.44
CA GLU A 89 18.98 13.36 1.21
C GLU A 89 17.71 12.67 0.71
N GLN A 90 17.83 11.78 -0.28
CA GLN A 90 16.72 10.94 -0.72
C GLN A 90 16.55 9.74 0.20
N SER A 91 15.36 9.55 0.78
CA SER A 91 15.09 8.37 1.61
C SER A 91 14.77 7.11 0.80
N LEU A 92 14.94 5.96 1.45
CA LEU A 92 14.48 4.67 0.96
C LEU A 92 12.98 4.51 1.28
N ARG A 93 12.14 4.73 0.27
CA ARG A 93 10.67 4.59 0.37
C ARG A 93 10.25 3.15 0.67
N GLN A 94 9.27 2.96 1.54
CA GLN A 94 8.69 1.64 1.89
C GLN A 94 9.76 0.61 2.31
N HIS A 95 10.84 1.06 2.97
CA HIS A 95 11.95 0.21 3.37
C HIS A 95 11.50 -0.87 4.36
N ARG A 96 12.09 -2.07 4.29
CA ARG A 96 11.69 -3.22 5.12
C ARG A 96 12.89 -3.80 5.84
N PHE A 97 13.01 -3.48 7.11
CA PHE A 97 14.03 -4.06 7.98
C PHE A 97 13.78 -5.55 8.21
N ALA A 98 14.87 -6.31 8.36
CA ALA A 98 14.76 -7.75 8.65
C ALA A 98 14.21 -8.03 10.05
N PHE A 99 14.48 -7.14 11.01
CA PHE A 99 14.06 -7.26 12.41
C PHE A 99 12.63 -6.74 12.68
N LEU A 100 12.08 -5.92 11.77
CA LEU A 100 10.75 -5.32 11.93
C LEU A 100 9.71 -6.17 11.20
N THR A 101 9.11 -7.13 11.91
CA THR A 101 8.14 -8.08 11.35
C THR A 101 6.79 -8.00 12.06
N GLY A 102 5.71 -8.05 11.29
CA GLY A 102 4.34 -8.08 11.82
C GLY A 102 3.91 -9.47 12.33
N ASP A 103 2.61 -9.66 12.42
CA ASP A 103 2.03 -10.88 12.97
C ASP A 103 2.46 -12.14 12.19
N ARG A 104 2.75 -13.21 12.92
CA ARG A 104 2.96 -14.54 12.33
C ARG A 104 1.62 -15.10 11.86
N GLY A 105 1.57 -15.50 10.59
CA GLY A 105 0.40 -16.18 10.06
C GLY A 105 0.31 -17.65 10.48
N PRO A 106 -0.78 -18.35 10.09
CA PRO A 106 -1.00 -19.78 10.38
C PRO A 106 0.12 -20.72 9.92
N THR A 107 0.94 -20.26 8.97
CA THR A 107 2.10 -21.00 8.44
C THR A 107 3.40 -20.69 9.19
N GLY A 108 3.35 -19.90 10.27
CA GLY A 108 4.51 -19.43 11.03
C GLY A 108 5.28 -18.27 10.37
N ARG A 109 4.96 -17.90 9.13
CA ARG A 109 5.62 -16.79 8.42
C ARG A 109 5.11 -15.44 8.92
N ALA A 110 6.04 -14.50 9.16
CA ALA A 110 5.74 -13.10 9.42
C ALA A 110 6.18 -12.23 8.25
N THR A 111 5.41 -11.20 7.95
CA THR A 111 5.73 -10.23 6.90
C THR A 111 6.55 -9.08 7.50
N ARG A 112 7.66 -8.71 6.84
CA ARG A 112 8.42 -7.50 7.22
C ARG A 112 7.55 -6.26 7.00
N LEU A 113 7.46 -5.39 8.00
CA LEU A 113 6.66 -4.18 7.90
C LEU A 113 7.42 -3.13 7.11
N PRO A 114 6.76 -2.42 6.18
CA PRO A 114 7.36 -1.27 5.54
C PRO A 114 7.37 -0.07 6.50
N VAL A 115 8.38 0.77 6.35
CA VAL A 115 8.38 2.15 6.87
C VAL A 115 8.24 3.12 5.71
N ASP A 116 7.57 4.26 5.90
CA ASP A 116 7.28 5.18 4.79
C ASP A 116 8.57 5.73 4.17
N ALA A 117 9.48 6.23 5.01
CA ALA A 117 10.75 6.83 4.62
C ALA A 117 11.88 6.47 5.58
N TYR A 118 13.00 5.94 5.06
CA TYR A 118 14.20 5.68 5.85
C TYR A 118 15.42 6.42 5.28
N TYR A 119 16.11 7.19 6.12
CA TYR A 119 17.33 7.95 5.84
C TYR A 119 18.54 7.26 6.46
N PRO A 120 19.29 6.42 5.70
CA PRO A 120 20.35 5.60 6.27
C PRO A 120 21.51 6.42 6.84
N SER A 121 21.84 7.56 6.23
CA SER A 121 22.97 8.39 6.70
C SER A 121 22.72 9.01 8.09
N ARG A 122 21.45 9.08 8.49
CA ARG A 122 20.96 9.71 9.71
C ARG A 122 20.41 8.71 10.73
N GLN A 123 20.33 7.44 10.37
CA GLN A 123 19.61 6.41 11.12
C GLN A 123 18.21 6.89 11.53
N LEU A 124 17.48 7.50 10.58
CA LEU A 124 16.19 8.12 10.85
C LEU A 124 15.10 7.49 10.00
N VAL A 125 13.97 7.15 10.61
CA VAL A 125 12.72 6.83 9.95
C VAL A 125 11.72 7.97 10.14
N VAL A 126 11.04 8.34 9.05
CA VAL A 126 9.89 9.26 9.08
C VAL A 126 8.65 8.48 8.63
N GLU A 127 7.58 8.56 9.41
CA GLU A 127 6.25 8.00 9.09
C GLU A 127 5.21 9.14 9.02
N PHE A 128 4.28 9.07 8.08
CA PHE A 128 3.18 10.04 7.95
C PHE A 128 1.84 9.39 8.30
N HIS A 129 1.15 9.95 9.29
CA HIS A 129 -0.14 9.43 9.76
C HIS A 129 -1.31 10.24 9.17
N GLU A 130 -1.99 9.69 8.17
CA GLU A 130 -3.21 10.27 7.57
C GLU A 130 -4.46 10.17 8.49
N ILE A 131 -5.49 10.99 8.23
CA ILE A 131 -6.81 10.98 8.92
C ILE A 131 -7.42 9.57 9.07
N GLN A 132 -7.14 8.65 8.14
CA GLN A 132 -7.66 7.28 8.22
C GLN A 132 -7.11 6.47 9.41
N HIS A 133 -6.26 7.06 10.26
CA HIS A 133 -5.89 6.54 11.57
C HIS A 133 -6.74 7.06 12.75
N SER A 134 -7.55 8.12 12.57
CA SER A 134 -8.32 8.75 13.67
C SER A 134 -9.84 8.54 13.63
N GLN A 135 -10.42 8.16 12.48
CA GLN A 135 -11.84 7.82 12.38
C GLN A 135 -12.05 6.35 11.99
N SER A 136 -12.68 5.60 12.89
CA SER A 136 -13.12 4.22 12.67
C SER A 136 -14.08 4.16 11.48
N VAL A 137 -13.58 3.77 10.31
CA VAL A 137 -14.46 3.38 9.20
C VAL A 137 -15.09 2.03 9.54
N ALA A 138 -16.27 2.10 10.17
CA ALA A 138 -17.06 0.96 10.68
C ALA A 138 -17.26 -0.22 9.71
N HIS A 139 -16.98 -0.05 8.41
CA HIS A 139 -17.00 -1.12 7.41
C HIS A 139 -15.69 -1.90 7.23
N PHE A 140 -14.50 -1.31 7.46
CA PHE A 140 -13.22 -1.99 7.24
C PHE A 140 -12.66 -2.66 8.50
N ASP A 141 -13.06 -2.18 9.68
CA ASP A 141 -12.61 -2.71 10.98
C ASP A 141 -13.16 -4.11 11.32
N LYS A 142 -14.18 -4.58 10.61
CA LYS A 142 -14.78 -5.91 10.88
C LYS A 142 -14.10 -7.05 10.10
N ARG A 143 -13.12 -6.75 9.24
CA ARG A 143 -12.36 -7.80 8.54
C ARG A 143 -11.29 -8.36 9.48
N GLN A 144 -11.50 -9.59 9.90
CA GLN A 144 -10.53 -10.38 10.66
C GLN A 144 -9.20 -10.44 9.88
N THR A 145 -8.14 -9.98 10.52
CA THR A 145 -6.78 -10.12 9.99
C THR A 145 -6.28 -11.53 10.21
N VAL A 146 -5.10 -11.86 9.66
CA VAL A 146 -4.50 -13.20 9.75
C VAL A 146 -4.29 -13.66 11.22
N SER A 147 -4.24 -12.72 12.16
CA SER A 147 -4.10 -12.91 13.62
C SER A 147 -5.44 -12.86 14.39
N GLY A 148 -6.59 -12.75 13.72
CA GLY A 148 -7.91 -12.72 14.37
C GLY A 148 -8.31 -11.36 14.99
N VAL A 149 -7.51 -10.32 14.77
CA VAL A 149 -7.80 -8.94 15.24
C VAL A 149 -8.36 -8.08 14.12
N SER A 150 -8.99 -6.94 14.46
CA SER A 150 -9.45 -5.97 13.46
C SER A 150 -8.27 -5.37 12.69
N ARG A 151 -8.54 -4.84 11.49
CA ARG A 151 -7.53 -4.12 10.71
C ARG A 151 -7.02 -2.88 11.43
N GLY A 152 -7.88 -2.13 12.12
CA GLY A 152 -7.47 -0.98 12.94
C GLY A 152 -6.57 -1.39 14.11
N GLU A 153 -6.91 -2.47 14.82
CA GLU A 153 -6.08 -2.96 15.92
C GLU A 153 -4.72 -3.47 15.43
N GLN A 154 -4.68 -4.15 14.29
CA GLN A 154 -3.43 -4.56 13.67
C GLN A 154 -2.54 -3.35 13.30
N ARG A 155 -3.11 -2.29 12.73
CA ARG A 155 -2.36 -1.06 12.42
C ARG A 155 -1.78 -0.45 13.69
N ARG A 156 -2.59 -0.28 14.73
CA ARG A 156 -2.14 0.25 16.03
C ARG A 156 -0.99 -0.57 16.61
N ARG A 157 -1.09 -1.91 16.60
CA ARG A 157 -0.01 -2.80 17.07
C ARG A 157 1.27 -2.63 16.28
N TYR A 158 1.18 -2.41 14.96
CA TYR A 158 2.34 -2.20 14.11
C TYR A 158 2.98 -0.83 14.34
N ASP A 159 2.18 0.20 14.57
CA ASP A 159 2.68 1.54 14.91
C ASP A 159 3.40 1.52 16.28
N GLU A 160 2.83 0.84 17.27
CA GLU A 160 3.47 0.58 18.57
C GLU A 160 4.76 -0.25 18.42
N LEU A 161 4.76 -1.27 17.55
CA LEU A 161 5.95 -2.08 17.28
C LEU A 161 7.09 -1.25 16.67
N ARG A 162 6.81 -0.37 15.71
CA ARG A 162 7.82 0.52 15.12
C ARG A 162 8.44 1.43 16.18
N ARG A 163 7.61 2.05 17.02
CA ARG A 163 8.04 2.93 18.12
C ARG A 163 8.93 2.22 19.13
N ALA A 164 8.68 0.95 19.41
CA ALA A 164 9.47 0.19 20.35
C ALA A 164 10.78 -0.33 19.72
N VAL A 165 10.71 -0.88 18.51
CA VAL A 165 11.81 -1.65 17.92
C VAL A 165 12.84 -0.78 17.22
N LEU A 166 12.45 0.29 16.51
CA LEU A 166 13.41 1.13 15.78
C LEU A 166 14.48 1.74 16.72
N PRO A 167 14.12 2.33 17.87
CA PRO A 167 15.12 2.89 18.79
C PRO A 167 16.06 1.84 19.39
N MET A 168 15.59 0.60 19.60
CA MET A 168 16.44 -0.51 20.07
C MET A 168 17.56 -0.86 19.07
N HIS A 169 17.37 -0.52 17.80
CA HIS A 169 18.35 -0.71 16.74
C HIS A 169 19.14 0.57 16.42
N GLY A 170 19.04 1.61 17.27
CA GLY A 170 19.72 2.89 17.07
C GLY A 170 19.13 3.71 15.92
N ILE A 171 17.87 3.45 15.56
CA ILE A 171 17.15 4.17 14.51
C ILE A 171 16.09 5.04 15.17
N ASP A 172 16.20 6.34 14.95
CA ASP A 172 15.23 7.31 15.43
C ASP A 172 13.95 7.25 14.60
N LEU A 173 12.82 7.52 15.24
CA LEU A 173 11.51 7.54 14.60
C LEU A 173 10.85 8.90 14.83
N VAL A 174 10.59 9.61 13.73
CA VAL A 174 9.75 10.82 13.73
C VAL A 174 8.42 10.49 13.06
N ILE A 175 7.34 10.80 13.75
CA ILE A 175 5.97 10.67 13.23
C ILE A 175 5.46 12.07 12.96
N LEU A 176 4.98 12.27 11.73
CA LEU A 176 4.31 13.48 11.26
C LEU A 176 2.81 13.17 11.15
N ASP A 177 2.01 13.77 12.02
CA ASP A 177 0.56 13.58 12.01
C ASP A 177 -0.11 14.59 11.06
N TYR A 178 -1.13 14.18 10.31
CA TYR A 178 -1.86 15.06 9.39
C TYR A 178 -2.34 16.35 10.07
N SER A 179 -2.65 16.30 11.38
CA SER A 179 -3.16 17.45 12.15
C SER A 179 -2.11 18.54 12.40
N GLU A 180 -0.83 18.23 12.19
CA GLU A 180 0.27 19.21 12.22
C GLU A 180 0.29 20.09 10.95
N PHE A 181 -0.45 19.71 9.90
CA PHE A 181 -0.46 20.35 8.59
C PHE A 181 -1.80 21.02 8.28
N GLU A 182 -1.79 21.96 7.34
CA GLU A 182 -3.04 22.52 6.85
C GLU A 182 -3.78 21.49 5.99
N HIS A 183 -4.95 21.06 6.44
CA HIS A 183 -5.77 20.06 5.75
C HIS A 183 -7.19 20.57 5.48
N GLY A 184 -7.84 19.98 4.48
CA GLY A 184 -9.26 20.17 4.20
C GLY A 184 -10.16 19.42 5.19
N SER A 185 -11.47 19.59 5.04
CA SER A 185 -12.49 18.91 5.86
C SER A 185 -12.49 17.38 5.72
N VAL A 186 -11.89 16.86 4.65
CA VAL A 186 -11.78 15.41 4.36
C VAL A 186 -10.40 14.86 4.76
N GLY A 187 -9.54 15.67 5.37
CA GLY A 187 -8.22 15.25 5.85
C GLY A 187 -7.09 15.28 4.83
N ARG A 188 -7.39 15.63 3.59
CA ARG A 188 -6.38 15.82 2.56
C ARG A 188 -5.60 17.11 2.80
N LEU A 189 -4.28 17.06 2.66
CA LEU A 189 -3.42 18.22 2.81
C LEU A 189 -3.71 19.28 1.75
N LYS A 190 -3.63 20.56 2.16
CA LYS A 190 -3.71 21.71 1.25
C LYS A 190 -2.41 21.95 0.48
N ARG A 191 -1.30 21.35 0.92
CA ARG A 191 0.03 21.43 0.30
C ARG A 191 0.51 22.88 0.19
N THR A 192 0.83 23.46 1.34
CA THR A 192 1.19 24.89 1.45
C THR A 192 2.66 25.06 1.84
N ASP A 193 3.22 26.26 1.60
CA ASP A 193 4.60 26.59 2.02
C ASP A 193 4.83 26.46 3.53
N LYS A 194 3.76 26.43 4.34
CA LYS A 194 3.85 26.21 5.78
C LYS A 194 4.20 24.77 6.13
N ASP A 195 3.87 23.80 5.27
CA ASP A 195 4.17 22.38 5.50
C ASP A 195 5.69 22.17 5.61
N ARG A 196 6.45 22.87 4.76
CA ARG A 196 7.92 22.86 4.81
C ARG A 196 8.44 23.37 6.15
N ARG A 197 7.84 24.43 6.72
CA ARG A 197 8.25 24.96 8.03
C ARG A 197 7.96 23.98 9.16
N VAL A 198 6.80 23.33 9.14
CA VAL A 198 6.47 22.27 10.10
C VAL A 198 7.50 21.14 10.03
N ILE A 199 7.87 20.71 8.83
CA ILE A 199 8.90 19.68 8.62
C ILE A 199 10.27 20.14 9.11
N GLU A 200 10.69 21.38 8.81
CA GLU A 200 11.95 21.95 9.30
C GLU A 200 12.01 21.98 10.83
N ASP A 201 10.92 22.38 11.49
CA ASP A 201 10.84 22.41 12.95
C ASP A 201 10.90 21.00 13.55
N ARG A 202 10.18 20.03 12.96
CA ARG A 202 10.13 18.64 13.46
C ARG A 202 11.41 17.86 13.21
N LEU A 203 12.12 18.18 12.13
CA LEU A 203 13.36 17.50 11.72
C LEU A 203 14.63 18.31 12.04
N ARG A 204 14.52 19.40 12.81
CA ARG A 204 15.59 20.35 13.09
C ARG A 204 16.90 19.69 13.53
N ASP A 205 16.83 18.70 14.42
CA ASP A 205 18.00 18.01 14.98
C ASP A 205 18.73 17.12 13.95
N TYR A 206 18.07 16.84 12.82
CA TYR A 206 18.60 16.02 11.73
C TYR A 206 19.04 16.86 10.52
N ILE A 207 18.79 18.17 10.50
CA ILE A 207 19.26 19.04 9.43
C ILE A 207 20.78 19.22 9.60
N LYS A 208 21.55 19.03 8.53
CA LYS A 208 22.99 19.29 8.58
C LYS A 208 23.20 20.81 8.75
N PRO A 209 24.11 21.24 9.64
CA PRO A 209 24.47 22.64 9.77
C PRO A 209 25.11 23.20 8.49
#